data_AF-A0A952KI79-F1
#
_entry.id   AF-A0A952KI79-F1
#
_cell.length_a   1.000
_cell.length_b   1.000
_cell.length_c   1.000
_cell.angle_alpha   90.00
_cell.angle_beta   90.00
_cell.angle_gamma   90.00
#
_symmetry.space_group_name_H-M   'P 1'
#
loop_
_entity.id
_entity.type
_entity.pdbx_description
1 polymer ?
#
loop_
_entity_poly.entity_id
_entity_poly.type
_entity_poly.pdbx_seq_one_letter_code
_entity_poly.pdbx_strand_id
1 'polypeptide(L)'
;EGLQTTADVPPPAATGYTKDQLVELSVTLANHRPSIARMVANGLDGNIRGSMVLPETGALSNSLPGALQFLSYKAIDTRQSGCMYYRALGAVSDCDAQGNASGAISFDDWKRAMNFAPYTQGNTEFSATYVNKMDLNLVRKMVATKVDSTHIAFYVCNHPGPITQDQADVDAALGVALANQKQVACVAMESTPSGGVNGGAPITKFFVFGPDGGLLTSVNLDGRGDGRFPEQGSPSPYLGSNFLAFDTGNYLFGSDSRLTENAQGESLYQLNQLVLATQASLTSPTSRLIQGFYPNGSHTLDKTYLPPAWQNAAANQPQAAKFYREVVATSCRTCHASLVSPRYDWDSTLLSKGMAQFCGGTADLASNASMPNALISRDRLMQRAQADTELQGLLNDFL
;
A
#
# COMPACT_ATOMS: atom_id res chain seq x y z
N GLU A 1 -25.98 -20.87 -4.16
CA GLU A 1 -25.71 -20.92 -5.61
C GLU A 1 -26.92 -21.53 -6.29
N GLY A 2 -27.35 -20.97 -7.43
CA GLY A 2 -28.51 -21.43 -8.20
C GLY A 2 -29.48 -20.28 -8.48
N LEU A 3 -29.53 -19.83 -9.73
CA LEU A 3 -30.50 -18.84 -10.20
C LEU A 3 -31.76 -19.63 -10.60
N GLN A 4 -32.89 -19.35 -9.95
CA GLN A 4 -34.17 -19.97 -10.27
C GLN A 4 -35.06 -18.90 -10.91
N THR A 5 -35.58 -19.18 -12.10
CA THR A 5 -36.53 -18.30 -12.79
C THR A 5 -37.72 -19.10 -13.27
N THR A 6 -38.88 -18.45 -13.33
CA THR A 6 -40.14 -19.03 -13.77
C THR A 6 -40.54 -18.32 -15.06
N ALA A 7 -40.84 -19.08 -16.11
CA ALA A 7 -41.32 -18.55 -17.38
C ALA A 7 -42.79 -18.88 -17.53
N ASP A 8 -43.60 -17.88 -17.87
CA ASP A 8 -45.01 -18.08 -18.14
C ASP A 8 -45.19 -18.76 -19.49
N VAL A 9 -46.02 -19.81 -19.52
CA VAL A 9 -46.39 -20.48 -20.76
C VAL A 9 -47.38 -19.59 -21.52
N PRO A 10 -47.09 -19.20 -22.78
CA PRO A 10 -48.00 -18.38 -23.57
C PRO A 10 -49.38 -19.04 -23.65
N PRO A 11 -50.48 -18.29 -23.52
CA PRO A 11 -51.82 -18.85 -23.52
C PRO A 11 -52.08 -19.63 -24.82
N PRO A 12 -52.85 -20.74 -24.75
CA PRO A 12 -53.07 -21.56 -25.92
C PRO A 12 -53.86 -20.80 -27.00
N ALA A 13 -53.71 -21.23 -28.25
CA ALA A 13 -54.63 -20.84 -29.31
C ALA A 13 -56.07 -21.28 -28.95
N ALA A 14 -57.07 -20.79 -29.70
CA ALA A 14 -58.48 -21.12 -29.47
C ALA A 14 -58.79 -22.63 -29.46
N THR A 15 -57.91 -23.46 -29.99
CA THR A 15 -57.99 -24.92 -30.04
C THR A 15 -57.28 -25.64 -28.88
N GLY A 16 -56.72 -24.91 -27.91
CA GLY A 16 -55.90 -25.49 -26.84
C GLY A 16 -54.45 -25.79 -27.27
N TYR A 17 -53.66 -26.32 -26.33
CA TYR A 17 -52.33 -26.86 -26.65
C TYR A 17 -52.48 -28.19 -27.37
N THR A 18 -51.81 -28.36 -28.50
CA THR A 18 -51.83 -29.59 -29.28
C THR A 18 -50.43 -30.21 -29.31
N LYS A 19 -50.35 -31.54 -29.46
CA LYS A 19 -49.08 -32.28 -29.47
C LYS A 19 -48.15 -31.83 -30.61
N ASP A 20 -48.73 -31.32 -31.69
CA ASP A 20 -48.02 -31.03 -32.94
C ASP A 20 -47.56 -29.57 -33.04
N GLN A 21 -47.89 -28.74 -32.04
CA GLN A 21 -47.49 -27.33 -31.99
C GLN A 21 -46.51 -27.11 -30.83
N LEU A 22 -45.24 -26.91 -31.17
CA LEU A 22 -44.19 -26.61 -30.19
C LEU A 22 -44.43 -25.22 -29.56
N VAL A 23 -44.36 -25.17 -28.24
CA VAL A 23 -44.35 -23.92 -27.46
C VAL A 23 -42.90 -23.62 -27.11
N GLU A 24 -42.36 -22.56 -27.71
CA GLU A 24 -41.00 -22.10 -27.39
C GLU A 24 -41.05 -21.15 -26.18
N LEU A 25 -40.24 -21.46 -25.16
CA LEU A 25 -40.05 -20.62 -23.98
C LEU A 25 -38.64 -20.05 -24.03
N SER A 26 -38.52 -18.80 -24.48
CA SER A 26 -37.23 -18.11 -24.46
C SER A 26 -37.06 -17.39 -23.13
N VAL A 27 -36.02 -17.75 -22.37
CA VAL A 27 -35.64 -17.07 -21.13
C VAL A 27 -34.36 -16.31 -21.37
N THR A 28 -34.40 -15.00 -21.18
CA THR A 28 -33.20 -14.15 -21.18
C THR A 28 -32.64 -14.11 -19.76
N LEU A 29 -31.54 -14.83 -19.53
CA LEU A 29 -30.78 -14.68 -18.29
C LEU A 29 -29.87 -13.47 -18.43
N ALA A 30 -30.00 -12.49 -17.53
CA ALA A 30 -29.09 -11.35 -17.49
C ALA A 30 -27.67 -11.85 -17.18
N ASN A 31 -26.83 -11.90 -18.21
CA ASN A 31 -25.42 -12.26 -18.06
C ASN A 31 -24.66 -11.02 -17.58
N HIS A 32 -24.56 -10.86 -16.26
CA HIS A 32 -23.66 -9.89 -15.67
C HIS A 32 -22.24 -10.46 -15.69
N ARG A 33 -21.24 -9.60 -15.97
CA ARG A 33 -19.84 -10.02 -15.81
C ARG A 33 -19.66 -10.57 -14.38
N PRO A 34 -19.01 -11.73 -14.21
CA PRO A 34 -18.71 -12.24 -12.88
C PRO A 34 -17.98 -11.17 -12.08
N SER A 35 -18.57 -10.74 -10.97
CA SER A 35 -17.92 -9.85 -10.01
C SER A 35 -17.27 -10.71 -8.93
N ILE A 36 -15.98 -10.48 -8.69
CA ILE A 36 -15.29 -11.09 -7.56
C ILE A 36 -15.92 -10.53 -6.27
N ALA A 37 -16.70 -11.35 -5.57
CA ALA A 37 -17.42 -10.94 -4.36
C ALA A 37 -16.53 -10.97 -3.10
N ARG A 38 -15.48 -11.81 -3.11
CA ARG A 38 -14.55 -12.00 -2.00
C ARG A 38 -13.30 -12.71 -2.51
N MET A 39 -12.12 -12.20 -2.15
CA MET A 39 -10.86 -12.97 -2.25
C MET A 39 -10.39 -13.36 -0.86
N VAL A 40 -9.87 -14.57 -0.74
CA VAL A 40 -9.20 -15.07 0.45
C VAL A 40 -7.88 -15.68 0.01
N ALA A 41 -6.78 -15.21 0.60
CA ALA A 41 -5.51 -15.89 0.49
C ALA A 41 -5.56 -17.08 1.44
N ASN A 42 -5.61 -18.30 0.92
CA ASN A 42 -5.51 -19.51 1.70
C ASN A 42 -4.05 -19.96 1.76
N GLY A 43 -3.60 -20.42 2.92
CA GLY A 43 -2.32 -21.11 3.04
C GLY A 43 -2.41 -22.49 2.40
N LEU A 44 -1.24 -23.12 2.20
CA LEU A 44 -1.15 -24.52 1.73
C LEU A 44 -1.86 -25.52 2.66
N ASP A 45 -2.13 -25.11 3.90
CA ASP A 45 -2.88 -25.83 4.92
C ASP A 45 -4.40 -25.60 4.88
N GLY A 46 -4.90 -24.84 3.89
CA GLY A 46 -6.32 -24.51 3.74
C GLY A 46 -6.83 -23.42 4.69
N ASN A 47 -5.96 -22.88 5.56
CA ASN A 47 -6.34 -21.80 6.48
C ASN A 47 -6.35 -20.45 5.78
N ILE A 48 -7.32 -19.59 6.10
CA ILE A 48 -7.38 -18.21 5.58
C ILE A 48 -6.23 -17.39 6.20
N ARG A 49 -5.28 -16.96 5.35
CA ARG A 49 -4.09 -16.16 5.68
C ARG A 49 -4.28 -14.68 5.40
N GLY A 50 -5.21 -14.32 4.53
CA GLY A 50 -5.62 -12.94 4.27
C GLY A 50 -7.02 -12.93 3.69
N SER A 51 -7.80 -11.90 4.01
CA SER A 51 -9.06 -11.62 3.35
C SER A 51 -8.92 -10.34 2.53
N MET A 52 -9.60 -10.30 1.39
CA MET A 52 -9.82 -9.08 0.63
C MET A 52 -10.28 -7.98 1.59
N VAL A 53 -9.55 -6.86 1.62
CA VAL A 53 -10.06 -5.63 2.21
C VAL A 53 -11.14 -5.13 1.27
N LEU A 54 -12.38 -5.54 1.52
CA LEU A 54 -13.52 -4.96 0.83
C LEU A 54 -13.66 -3.53 1.33
N PRO A 55 -13.79 -2.52 0.43
CA PRO A 55 -14.23 -1.21 0.88
C PRO A 55 -15.54 -1.37 1.61
N GLU A 56 -15.71 -0.59 2.65
CA GLU A 56 -16.94 -0.58 3.43
C GLU A 56 -18.15 -0.40 2.51
N THR A 57 -19.26 -1.05 2.84
CA THR A 57 -20.52 -0.91 2.12
C THR A 57 -20.91 0.57 2.10
N GLY A 58 -20.94 1.19 0.91
CA GLY A 58 -21.21 2.63 0.75
C GLY A 58 -19.98 3.53 0.69
N ALA A 59 -18.75 2.98 0.70
CA ALA A 59 -17.54 3.78 0.49
C ALA A 59 -17.62 4.57 -0.82
N LEU A 60 -17.27 5.86 -0.76
CA LEU A 60 -17.39 6.77 -1.90
C LEU A 60 -16.59 6.30 -3.11
N SER A 61 -15.46 5.60 -2.91
CA SER A 61 -14.67 5.02 -4.00
C SER A 61 -15.44 4.05 -4.89
N ASN A 62 -16.47 3.37 -4.35
CA ASN A 62 -17.29 2.44 -5.12
C ASN A 62 -18.12 3.13 -6.22
N SER A 63 -18.34 4.44 -6.09
CA SER A 63 -19.10 5.25 -7.06
C SER A 63 -18.22 6.03 -8.04
N LEU A 64 -16.90 5.98 -7.87
CA LEU A 64 -15.98 6.74 -8.72
C LEU A 64 -15.76 6.04 -10.06
N PRO A 65 -16.01 6.71 -11.19
CA PRO A 65 -15.69 6.15 -12.48
C PRO A 65 -14.18 6.18 -12.68
N GLY A 66 -13.56 5.01 -12.80
CA GLY A 66 -12.42 4.87 -13.70
C GLY A 66 -11.32 3.93 -13.22
N ALA A 67 -11.11 2.90 -14.05
CA ALA A 67 -9.86 2.17 -14.28
C ALA A 67 -8.58 3.07 -14.34
N LEU A 68 -8.71 4.41 -14.36
CA LEU A 68 -7.68 5.36 -14.75
C LEU A 68 -7.15 6.23 -13.60
N GLN A 69 -7.65 6.12 -12.37
CA GLN A 69 -7.24 7.04 -11.25
C GLN A 69 -6.36 6.39 -10.18
N PHE A 70 -6.56 5.10 -9.91
CA PHE A 70 -5.80 4.35 -8.90
C PHE A 70 -5.01 3.22 -9.55
N LEU A 71 -3.86 2.85 -8.98
CA LEU A 71 -3.05 1.76 -9.56
C LEU A 71 -3.78 0.42 -9.55
N SER A 72 -4.62 0.16 -8.55
CA SER A 72 -5.51 -1.02 -8.46
C SER A 72 -6.47 -1.17 -9.65
N TYR A 73 -6.56 -0.13 -10.48
CA TYR A 73 -7.50 -0.01 -11.58
C TYR A 73 -6.80 0.14 -12.94
N LYS A 74 -5.52 0.57 -12.95
CA LYS A 74 -4.76 0.97 -14.15
C LYS A 74 -3.95 -0.14 -14.81
N ALA A 75 -3.73 -1.26 -14.12
CA ALA A 75 -3.01 -2.39 -14.66
C ALA A 75 -3.51 -3.68 -14.00
N ILE A 76 -3.54 -4.76 -14.77
CA ILE A 76 -3.55 -6.12 -14.24
C ILE A 76 -2.12 -6.59 -14.47
N ASP A 77 -1.31 -6.65 -13.42
CA ASP A 77 -0.02 -7.33 -13.51
C ASP A 77 -0.24 -8.78 -13.91
N THR A 78 0.72 -9.33 -14.64
CA THR A 78 0.72 -10.75 -14.95
C THR A 78 1.81 -11.43 -14.14
N ARG A 79 1.61 -12.71 -13.86
CA ARG A 79 2.65 -13.55 -13.27
C ARG A 79 3.97 -13.46 -14.06
N GLN A 80 3.87 -13.34 -15.39
CA GLN A 80 5.02 -13.15 -16.28
C GLN A 80 5.79 -11.88 -15.95
N SER A 81 5.09 -10.78 -15.81
CA SER A 81 5.67 -9.47 -15.53
C SER A 81 6.38 -9.44 -14.17
N GLY A 82 5.75 -9.96 -13.10
CA GLY A 82 6.41 -10.12 -11.80
C GLY A 82 7.65 -11.01 -11.84
N CYS A 83 7.61 -12.10 -12.61
CA CYS A 83 8.79 -12.95 -12.80
C CYS A 83 9.92 -12.21 -13.54
N MET A 84 9.60 -11.46 -14.60
CA MET A 84 10.59 -10.68 -15.35
C MET A 84 11.25 -9.60 -14.50
N TYR A 85 10.49 -8.97 -13.58
CA TYR A 85 11.05 -8.05 -12.59
C TYR A 85 12.07 -8.75 -11.68
N TYR A 86 11.72 -9.89 -11.09
CA TYR A 86 12.65 -10.62 -10.24
C TYR A 86 13.85 -11.18 -10.99
N ARG A 87 13.68 -11.54 -12.27
CA ARG A 87 14.79 -11.97 -13.12
C ARG A 87 15.75 -10.81 -13.37
N ALA A 88 15.24 -9.61 -13.64
CA ALA A 88 16.06 -8.41 -13.82
C ALA A 88 16.81 -8.02 -12.54
N LEU A 89 16.29 -8.39 -11.36
CA LEU A 89 16.95 -8.25 -10.07
C LEU A 89 17.94 -9.37 -9.75
N GLY A 90 17.92 -10.48 -10.48
CA GLY A 90 18.69 -11.69 -10.17
C GLY A 90 18.14 -12.52 -9.01
N ALA A 91 16.88 -12.29 -8.61
CA ALA A 91 16.21 -13.05 -7.55
C ALA A 91 15.57 -14.37 -8.03
N VAL A 92 15.49 -14.56 -9.35
CA VAL A 92 15.10 -15.82 -10.00
C VAL A 92 16.06 -16.07 -11.18
N SER A 93 16.32 -17.33 -11.51
CA SER A 93 17.21 -17.68 -12.62
C SER A 93 16.52 -17.59 -13.98
N ASP A 94 15.27 -18.02 -14.06
CA ASP A 94 14.49 -17.99 -15.31
C ASP A 94 12.98 -17.97 -15.07
N CYS A 95 12.22 -17.63 -16.11
CA CYS A 95 10.76 -17.57 -16.14
C CYS A 95 10.22 -18.44 -17.27
N ASP A 96 9.30 -19.35 -16.98
CA ASP A 96 8.60 -20.10 -18.04
C ASP A 96 7.56 -19.23 -18.76
N ALA A 97 6.91 -19.79 -19.80
CA ALA A 97 5.92 -19.07 -20.61
C ALA A 97 4.63 -18.69 -19.84
N GLN A 98 4.43 -19.22 -18.64
CA GLN A 98 3.32 -18.91 -17.74
C GLN A 98 3.74 -17.95 -16.61
N GLY A 99 5.00 -17.50 -16.60
CA GLY A 99 5.57 -16.65 -15.58
C GLY A 99 5.96 -17.36 -14.29
N ASN A 100 5.99 -18.70 -14.27
CA ASN A 100 6.47 -19.40 -13.08
C ASN A 100 8.00 -19.21 -12.99
N ALA A 101 8.44 -18.77 -11.82
CA ALA A 101 9.86 -18.55 -11.53
C ALA A 101 10.58 -19.87 -11.24
N SER A 102 11.81 -19.98 -11.74
CA SER A 102 12.77 -21.03 -11.38
C SER A 102 13.96 -20.43 -10.64
N GLY A 103 14.57 -21.21 -9.73
CA GLY A 103 15.72 -20.75 -8.94
C GLY A 103 15.40 -19.52 -8.06
N ALA A 104 14.15 -19.38 -7.61
CA ALA A 104 13.72 -18.27 -6.79
C ALA A 104 14.41 -18.29 -5.41
N ILE A 105 14.90 -17.13 -4.97
CA ILE A 105 15.42 -16.97 -3.62
C ILE A 105 14.30 -17.11 -2.58
N SER A 106 14.64 -17.59 -1.39
CA SER A 106 13.75 -17.55 -0.23
C SER A 106 13.93 -16.25 0.56
N PHE A 107 13.00 -16.01 1.49
CA PHE A 107 13.13 -14.89 2.43
C PHE A 107 14.39 -15.03 3.31
N ASP A 108 14.77 -16.26 3.67
CA ASP A 108 15.99 -16.51 4.44
C ASP A 108 17.25 -16.19 3.62
N ASP A 109 17.28 -16.55 2.34
CA ASP A 109 18.38 -16.20 1.43
C ASP A 109 18.55 -14.68 1.32
N TRP A 110 17.43 -13.95 1.16
CA TRP A 110 17.46 -12.49 1.14
C TRP A 110 17.93 -11.90 2.47
N LYS A 111 17.43 -12.40 3.61
CA LYS A 111 17.87 -11.95 4.94
C LYS A 111 19.35 -12.20 5.15
N ARG A 112 19.87 -13.33 4.68
CA ARG A 112 21.31 -13.66 4.73
C ARG A 112 22.13 -12.69 3.89
N ALA A 113 21.66 -12.37 2.68
CA ALA A 113 22.34 -11.41 1.81
C ALA A 113 22.39 -9.99 2.40
N MET A 114 21.35 -9.60 3.16
CA MET A 114 21.24 -8.28 3.80
C MET A 114 21.72 -8.26 5.26
N ASN A 115 22.38 -9.32 5.74
CA ASN A 115 22.85 -9.50 7.12
C ASN A 115 21.79 -9.24 8.20
N PHE A 116 20.53 -9.60 7.96
CA PHE A 116 19.55 -9.65 9.05
C PHE A 116 19.75 -10.89 9.92
N ALA A 117 19.36 -10.81 11.19
CA ALA A 117 19.38 -11.87 12.16
C ALA A 117 18.69 -13.13 11.61
N PRO A 118 19.32 -14.31 11.75
CA PRO A 118 20.51 -14.58 12.57
C PRO A 118 21.87 -14.34 11.88
N TYR A 119 21.91 -13.78 10.67
CA TYR A 119 23.10 -13.61 9.83
C TYR A 119 23.80 -12.27 10.02
N THR A 120 23.58 -11.60 11.16
CA THR A 120 24.18 -10.30 11.42
C THR A 120 25.70 -10.40 11.40
N GLN A 121 26.35 -9.39 10.84
CA GLN A 121 27.81 -9.25 10.83
C GLN A 121 28.23 -8.04 11.66
N GLY A 122 27.58 -7.85 12.81
CA GLY A 122 27.76 -6.68 13.68
C GLY A 122 26.92 -5.45 13.30
N ASN A 123 26.12 -5.53 12.25
CA ASN A 123 25.12 -4.51 11.93
C ASN A 123 24.01 -4.46 13.00
N THR A 124 23.46 -3.27 13.23
CA THR A 124 22.34 -3.04 14.16
C THR A 124 21.02 -3.15 13.42
N GLU A 125 20.03 -3.75 14.06
CA GLU A 125 18.64 -3.78 13.58
C GLU A 125 17.75 -2.86 14.41
N PHE A 126 16.89 -2.13 13.72
CA PHE A 126 15.82 -1.35 14.35
C PHE A 126 14.49 -1.95 13.96
N SER A 127 13.55 -2.04 14.91
CA SER A 127 12.25 -2.65 14.67
C SER A 127 11.11 -1.91 15.33
N ALA A 128 9.93 -1.99 14.72
CA ALA A 128 8.70 -1.47 15.27
C ALA A 128 7.52 -2.36 14.87
N THR A 129 6.59 -2.58 15.79
CA THR A 129 5.32 -3.28 15.59
C THR A 129 4.17 -2.34 15.89
N TYR A 130 3.38 -2.02 14.87
CA TYR A 130 2.30 -1.02 14.96
C TYR A 130 1.19 -1.35 13.96
N VAL A 131 0.02 -0.74 14.15
CA VAL A 131 -1.06 -0.77 13.14
C VAL A 131 -0.98 0.49 12.30
N ASN A 132 -0.97 0.37 10.97
CA ASN A 132 -1.09 1.53 10.09
C ASN A 132 -2.57 1.81 9.75
N LYS A 133 -3.17 2.78 10.47
CA LYS A 133 -4.61 3.09 10.40
C LYS A 133 -5.00 3.99 9.23
N MET A 134 -4.06 4.51 8.45
CA MET A 134 -4.37 5.33 7.27
C MET A 134 -4.15 4.60 5.94
N ASP A 135 -3.28 3.59 5.93
CA ASP A 135 -2.98 2.75 4.75
C ASP A 135 -3.90 1.51 4.67
N LEU A 136 -3.41 0.27 4.76
CA LEU A 136 -4.20 -0.96 4.58
C LEU A 136 -4.87 -1.52 5.84
N ASN A 137 -4.79 -0.83 6.97
CA ASN A 137 -5.23 -1.36 8.27
C ASN A 137 -4.53 -2.67 8.67
N LEU A 138 -3.24 -2.78 8.38
CA LEU A 138 -2.47 -3.98 8.72
C LEU A 138 -1.65 -3.72 9.97
N VAL A 139 -1.47 -4.77 10.77
CA VAL A 139 -0.36 -4.80 11.72
C VAL A 139 0.93 -4.99 10.91
N ARG A 140 1.87 -4.06 11.08
CA ARG A 140 3.16 -4.03 10.41
C ARG A 140 4.24 -4.39 11.43
N LYS A 141 4.97 -5.48 11.21
CA LYS A 141 6.21 -5.80 11.92
C LYS A 141 7.37 -5.36 11.04
N MET A 142 7.81 -4.12 11.23
CA MET A 142 8.90 -3.51 10.47
C MET A 142 10.24 -3.82 11.13
N VAL A 143 11.23 -4.19 10.33
CA VAL A 143 12.63 -4.31 10.75
C VAL A 143 13.51 -3.71 9.66
N ALA A 144 14.55 -3.00 10.04
CA ALA A 144 15.52 -2.44 9.11
C ALA A 144 16.95 -2.59 9.62
N THR A 145 17.88 -2.61 8.68
CA THR A 145 19.31 -2.68 8.95
C THR A 145 20.08 -1.85 7.92
N LYS A 146 21.30 -1.50 8.30
CA LYS A 146 22.30 -0.93 7.40
C LYS A 146 23.53 -1.80 7.44
N VAL A 147 23.86 -2.40 6.31
CA VAL A 147 25.10 -3.18 6.13
C VAL A 147 26.27 -2.22 5.90
N ASP A 148 26.09 -1.25 5.00
CA ASP A 148 27.05 -0.18 4.72
C ASP A 148 26.34 1.08 4.16
N SER A 149 27.08 2.09 3.68
CA SER A 149 26.52 3.32 3.14
C SER A 149 25.68 3.15 1.86
N THR A 150 25.82 2.03 1.16
CA THR A 150 25.15 1.69 -0.10
C THR A 150 24.20 0.50 0.03
N HIS A 151 24.16 -0.18 1.18
CA HIS A 151 23.30 -1.33 1.45
C HIS A 151 22.46 -1.08 2.69
N ILE A 152 21.23 -0.61 2.45
CA ILE A 152 20.22 -0.40 3.49
C ILE A 152 19.01 -1.26 3.13
N ALA A 153 18.51 -2.03 4.09
CA ALA A 153 17.41 -2.94 3.85
C ALA A 153 16.34 -2.82 4.94
N PHE A 154 15.10 -3.06 4.54
CA PHE A 154 13.91 -3.07 5.36
C PHE A 154 13.10 -4.31 5.01
N TYR A 155 12.44 -4.92 5.98
CA TYR A 155 11.33 -5.80 5.69
C TYR A 155 10.17 -5.52 6.61
N VAL A 156 8.96 -5.77 6.11
CA VAL A 156 7.72 -5.65 6.87
C VAL A 156 6.88 -6.89 6.70
N CYS A 157 6.65 -7.60 7.80
CA CYS A 157 5.72 -8.72 7.83
C CYS A 157 4.34 -8.21 8.22
N ASN A 158 3.36 -8.52 7.38
CA ASN A 158 2.02 -7.98 7.45
C ASN A 158 1.07 -9.02 8.04
N HIS A 159 0.27 -8.58 9.01
CA HIS A 159 -0.79 -9.38 9.62
C HIS A 159 -2.11 -8.60 9.55
N PRO A 160 -3.28 -9.29 9.60
CA PRO A 160 -4.57 -8.63 9.72
C PRO A 160 -4.56 -7.64 10.88
N GLY A 161 -4.96 -6.40 10.61
CA GLY A 161 -5.13 -5.42 11.67
C GLY A 161 -6.49 -5.53 12.37
N PRO A 162 -6.79 -4.56 13.24
CA PRO A 162 -7.96 -4.60 14.09
C PRO A 162 -9.24 -4.32 13.30
N ILE A 163 -10.36 -4.89 13.75
CA ILE A 163 -11.67 -4.69 13.10
C ILE A 163 -12.17 -3.26 13.38
N THR A 164 -11.97 -2.79 14.61
CA THR A 164 -12.26 -1.41 15.02
C THR A 164 -10.98 -0.67 15.42
N GLN A 165 -11.09 0.59 15.83
CA GLN A 165 -9.96 1.34 16.40
C GLN A 165 -9.94 1.30 17.93
N ASP A 166 -10.81 0.52 18.56
CA ASP A 166 -10.84 0.36 20.01
C ASP A 166 -9.55 -0.32 20.50
N GLN A 167 -9.03 0.13 21.64
CA GLN A 167 -7.73 -0.34 22.14
C GLN A 167 -7.67 -1.87 22.32
N ALA A 168 -8.78 -2.50 22.75
CA ALA A 168 -8.85 -3.94 22.91
C ALA A 168 -8.66 -4.69 21.58
N ASP A 169 -9.24 -4.19 20.48
CA ASP A 169 -9.07 -4.77 19.15
C ASP A 169 -7.65 -4.54 18.61
N VAL A 170 -7.09 -3.35 18.86
CA VAL A 170 -5.68 -3.02 18.53
C VAL A 170 -4.74 -4.00 19.24
N ASP A 171 -4.90 -4.17 20.55
CA ASP A 171 -4.07 -5.08 21.35
C ASP A 171 -4.22 -6.54 20.91
N ALA A 172 -5.45 -6.97 20.59
CA ALA A 172 -5.70 -8.32 20.07
C ALA A 172 -5.01 -8.56 18.73
N ALA A 173 -5.11 -7.61 17.78
CA ALA A 173 -4.46 -7.71 16.48
C ALA A 173 -2.92 -7.72 16.60
N LEU A 174 -2.37 -6.88 17.49
CA LEU A 174 -0.94 -6.88 17.80
C LEU A 174 -0.49 -8.22 18.42
N GLY A 175 -1.29 -8.79 19.33
CA GLY A 175 -1.03 -10.10 19.93
C GLY A 175 -0.95 -11.23 18.89
N VAL A 176 -1.86 -11.25 17.93
CA VAL A 176 -1.84 -12.20 16.79
C VAL A 176 -0.53 -12.07 15.99
N ALA A 177 -0.11 -10.84 15.69
CA ALA A 177 1.12 -10.59 14.95
C ALA A 177 2.39 -10.96 15.73
N LEU A 178 2.42 -10.69 17.04
CA LEU A 178 3.53 -11.09 17.91
C LEU A 178 3.69 -12.60 18.01
N ALA A 179 2.58 -13.34 17.99
CA ALA A 179 2.57 -14.80 17.91
C ALA A 179 2.91 -15.35 16.50
N ASN A 180 3.25 -14.48 15.53
CA ASN A 180 3.46 -14.82 14.11
C ASN A 180 2.26 -15.54 13.46
N GLN A 181 1.06 -15.33 13.99
CA GLN A 181 -0.15 -15.95 13.47
C GLN A 181 -0.74 -15.12 12.33
N LYS A 182 -1.41 -15.79 11.39
CA LYS A 182 -2.10 -15.15 10.26
C LYS A 182 -1.23 -14.17 9.47
N GLN A 183 0.08 -14.44 9.35
CA GLN A 183 0.94 -13.66 8.45
C GLN A 183 0.38 -13.75 7.03
N VAL A 184 0.25 -12.60 6.37
CA VAL A 184 -0.21 -12.48 4.99
C VAL A 184 0.99 -12.64 4.05
N ALA A 185 1.98 -11.78 4.21
CA ALA A 185 3.23 -11.75 3.45
C ALA A 185 4.26 -10.86 4.16
N CYS A 186 5.55 -11.10 3.91
CA CYS A 186 6.63 -10.18 4.24
C CYS A 186 7.08 -9.46 2.96
N VAL A 187 7.06 -8.13 2.98
CA VAL A 187 7.61 -7.31 1.90
C VAL A 187 9.01 -6.90 2.30
N ALA A 188 10.00 -7.33 1.54
CA ALA A 188 11.40 -6.95 1.68
C ALA A 188 11.70 -5.82 0.69
N MET A 189 12.48 -4.85 1.15
CA MET A 189 12.83 -3.65 0.41
C MET A 189 14.31 -3.37 0.65
N GLU A 190 15.07 -3.08 -0.39
CA GLU A 190 16.48 -2.73 -0.22
C GLU A 190 16.86 -1.56 -1.12
N SER A 191 17.73 -0.70 -0.61
CA SER A 191 18.48 0.29 -1.37
C SER A 191 19.88 -0.27 -1.57
N THR A 192 20.13 -0.83 -2.75
CA THR A 192 21.41 -1.45 -3.12
C THR A 192 21.75 -1.17 -4.59
N PRO A 193 23.03 -1.09 -4.98
CA PRO A 193 23.41 -0.98 -6.38
C PRO A 193 22.90 -2.16 -7.22
N SER A 194 22.71 -1.91 -8.52
CA SER A 194 22.41 -2.94 -9.52
C SER A 194 23.28 -2.72 -10.75
N GLY A 195 23.92 -3.79 -11.24
CA GLY A 195 24.85 -3.70 -12.37
C GLY A 195 24.20 -3.05 -13.60
N GLY A 196 24.82 -2.00 -14.13
CA GLY A 196 24.36 -1.31 -15.34
C GLY A 196 23.10 -0.43 -15.17
N VAL A 197 22.62 -0.23 -13.94
CA VAL A 197 21.40 0.54 -13.65
C VAL A 197 21.74 1.77 -12.82
N ASN A 198 21.01 2.88 -13.05
CA ASN A 198 21.11 4.12 -12.26
C ASN A 198 22.55 4.67 -12.09
N GLY A 199 23.42 4.49 -13.09
CA GLY A 199 24.82 4.94 -13.02
C GLY A 199 25.64 4.28 -11.92
N GLY A 200 25.22 3.11 -11.42
CA GLY A 200 25.86 2.41 -10.28
C GLY A 200 25.42 2.91 -8.91
N ALA A 201 24.55 3.93 -8.83
CA ALA A 201 23.95 4.35 -7.57
C ALA A 201 22.91 3.32 -7.09
N PRO A 202 22.69 3.21 -5.77
CA PRO A 202 21.63 2.36 -5.23
C PRO A 202 20.26 2.67 -5.82
N ILE A 203 19.45 1.62 -5.98
CA ILE A 203 18.04 1.72 -6.34
C ILE A 203 17.19 1.02 -5.28
N THR A 204 15.96 1.46 -5.11
CA THR A 204 14.98 0.75 -4.28
C THR A 204 14.45 -0.47 -5.05
N LYS A 205 14.62 -1.65 -4.47
CA LYS A 205 14.10 -2.93 -4.97
C LYS A 205 13.06 -3.48 -4.00
N PHE A 206 12.10 -4.24 -4.53
CA PHE A 206 11.04 -4.85 -3.73
C PHE A 206 11.01 -6.36 -3.94
N PHE A 207 10.75 -7.10 -2.87
CA PHE A 207 10.54 -8.54 -2.89
C PHE A 207 9.33 -8.85 -2.01
N VAL A 208 8.51 -9.80 -2.42
CA VAL A 208 7.38 -10.24 -1.61
C VAL A 208 7.56 -11.71 -1.31
N PHE A 209 7.53 -12.06 -0.03
CA PHE A 209 7.64 -13.43 0.43
C PHE A 209 6.35 -13.87 1.12
N GLY A 210 5.89 -15.08 0.79
CA GLY A 210 4.76 -15.72 1.43
C GLY A 210 5.06 -16.11 2.88
N PRO A 211 4.05 -16.59 3.63
CA PRO A 211 4.23 -17.06 5.00
C PRO A 211 5.19 -18.26 5.13
N ASP A 212 5.37 -19.02 4.05
CA ASP A 212 6.34 -20.11 3.93
C ASP A 212 7.76 -19.63 3.58
N GLY A 213 7.95 -18.33 3.35
CA GLY A 213 9.22 -17.74 2.93
C GLY A 213 9.50 -17.84 1.42
N GLY A 214 8.58 -18.38 0.62
CA GLY A 214 8.71 -18.45 -0.83
C GLY A 214 8.46 -17.10 -1.50
N LEU A 215 9.20 -16.79 -2.58
CA LEU A 215 9.01 -15.57 -3.36
C LEU A 215 7.67 -15.59 -4.11
N LEU A 216 6.87 -14.54 -3.96
CA LEU A 216 5.57 -14.36 -4.59
C LEU A 216 5.70 -13.39 -5.76
N THR A 217 5.30 -13.81 -6.96
CA THR A 217 5.29 -12.97 -8.17
C THR A 217 4.14 -11.97 -8.23
N SER A 218 3.19 -12.06 -7.30
CA SER A 218 2.06 -11.14 -7.15
C SER A 218 1.50 -11.23 -5.74
N VAL A 219 1.06 -10.12 -5.16
CA VAL A 219 0.33 -10.12 -3.89
C VAL A 219 -0.75 -9.06 -3.90
N ASN A 220 -1.99 -9.52 -3.79
CA ASN A 220 -3.13 -8.62 -3.75
C ASN A 220 -3.39 -8.17 -2.30
N LEU A 221 -2.73 -7.10 -1.87
CA LEU A 221 -2.86 -6.57 -0.51
C LEU A 221 -4.08 -5.65 -0.31
N ASP A 222 -4.61 -5.06 -1.38
CA ASP A 222 -5.74 -4.12 -1.34
C ASP A 222 -7.05 -4.72 -1.91
N GLY A 223 -6.99 -5.97 -2.37
CA GLY A 223 -8.13 -6.69 -2.93
C GLY A 223 -8.51 -6.26 -4.35
N ARG A 224 -7.72 -5.43 -5.05
CA ARG A 224 -8.19 -4.77 -6.28
C ARG A 224 -7.29 -4.92 -7.51
N GLY A 225 -6.12 -5.56 -7.38
CA GLY A 225 -5.32 -6.03 -8.53
C GLY A 225 -3.85 -5.61 -8.44
N ASP A 226 -3.01 -6.19 -9.29
CA ASP A 226 -1.56 -6.02 -9.27
C ASP A 226 -1.10 -4.97 -10.33
N GLY A 227 0.05 -4.30 -10.13
CA GLY A 227 0.59 -3.30 -11.08
C GLY A 227 1.55 -3.89 -12.15
N ARG A 228 1.48 -3.45 -13.42
CA ARG A 228 2.18 -4.11 -14.55
C ARG A 228 3.63 -3.65 -14.79
N PHE A 229 4.53 -4.61 -14.98
CA PHE A 229 5.92 -4.47 -15.43
C PHE A 229 6.11 -5.05 -16.87
N PRO A 230 7.14 -4.65 -17.64
CA PRO A 230 7.30 -5.17 -19.00
C PRO A 230 7.59 -6.68 -19.04
N GLU A 231 6.87 -7.41 -19.88
CA GLU A 231 6.91 -8.88 -19.96
C GLU A 231 7.96 -9.42 -20.95
N GLN A 232 8.61 -8.53 -21.73
CA GLN A 232 9.53 -8.91 -22.81
C GLN A 232 10.84 -8.11 -22.73
N GLY A 233 11.90 -8.70 -23.29
CA GLY A 233 13.23 -8.10 -23.37
C GLY A 233 13.98 -8.14 -22.03
N SER A 234 14.88 -7.17 -21.83
CA SER A 234 15.66 -6.99 -20.61
C SER A 234 15.22 -5.70 -19.90
N PRO A 235 14.02 -5.68 -19.28
CA PRO A 235 13.51 -4.48 -18.65
C PRO A 235 14.41 -4.04 -17.49
N SER A 236 14.56 -2.72 -17.33
CA SER A 236 15.26 -2.16 -16.18
C SER A 236 14.45 -2.41 -14.90
N PRO A 237 15.06 -2.94 -13.83
CA PRO A 237 14.37 -3.10 -12.55
C PRO A 237 14.22 -1.77 -11.78
N TYR A 238 14.74 -0.65 -12.32
CA TYR A 238 14.64 0.64 -11.66
C TYR A 238 13.26 1.27 -11.83
N LEU A 239 12.45 1.17 -10.78
CA LEU A 239 11.09 1.69 -10.73
C LEU A 239 11.00 3.17 -10.32
N GLY A 240 12.13 3.84 -10.04
CA GLY A 240 12.12 5.21 -9.50
C GLY A 240 11.48 5.33 -8.10
N SER A 241 11.30 4.22 -7.40
CA SER A 241 10.62 4.16 -6.09
C SER A 241 11.55 4.57 -4.94
N ASN A 242 10.94 5.05 -3.85
CA ASN A 242 11.66 5.47 -2.64
C ASN A 242 10.95 4.94 -1.40
N PHE A 243 11.71 4.86 -0.30
CA PHE A 243 11.17 4.48 1.01
C PHE A 243 10.24 5.56 1.57
N LEU A 244 9.20 5.12 2.28
CA LEU A 244 8.27 6.00 2.97
C LEU A 244 8.81 6.37 4.36
N ALA A 245 8.64 7.62 4.76
CA ALA A 245 8.89 8.04 6.13
C ALA A 245 7.87 7.41 7.09
N PHE A 246 8.33 7.09 8.30
CA PHE A 246 7.52 6.57 9.38
C PHE A 246 6.87 7.72 10.15
N ASP A 247 5.55 7.82 10.03
CA ASP A 247 4.75 8.90 10.61
C ASP A 247 3.84 8.36 11.70
N THR A 248 4.24 8.53 12.95
CA THR A 248 3.51 7.96 14.10
C THR A 248 2.14 8.60 14.33
N GLY A 249 1.85 9.74 13.70
CA GLY A 249 0.50 10.32 13.68
C GLY A 249 -0.52 9.42 12.97
N ASN A 250 -0.03 8.53 12.10
CA ASN A 250 -0.85 7.62 11.29
C ASN A 250 -0.89 6.18 11.83
N TYR A 251 -0.34 5.94 13.03
CA TYR A 251 -0.23 4.61 13.62
C TYR A 251 -1.12 4.45 14.86
N LEU A 252 -1.46 3.20 15.18
CA LEU A 252 -1.99 2.80 16.49
C LEU A 252 -0.99 1.86 17.16
N PHE A 253 -0.91 1.97 18.47
CA PHE A 253 0.07 1.28 19.32
C PHE A 253 -0.63 0.46 20.40
N GLY A 254 0.08 -0.54 20.91
CA GLY A 254 -0.46 -1.44 21.94
C GLY A 254 -0.39 -0.85 23.34
N SER A 255 -1.19 -1.40 24.25
CA SER A 255 -1.15 -1.08 25.68
C SER A 255 -0.03 -1.81 26.44
N ASP A 256 0.55 -2.89 25.88
CA ASP A 256 1.77 -3.53 26.39
C ASP A 256 2.90 -2.49 26.43
N SER A 257 3.63 -2.42 27.56
CA SER A 257 4.67 -1.42 27.78
C SER A 257 5.76 -1.41 26.71
N ARG A 258 5.98 -2.52 26.00
CA ARG A 258 6.95 -2.64 24.90
C ARG A 258 6.40 -2.21 23.54
N LEU A 259 5.08 -2.13 23.40
CA LEU A 259 4.39 -1.80 22.16
C LEU A 259 3.83 -0.38 22.14
N THR A 260 3.97 0.36 23.23
CA THR A 260 3.60 1.78 23.26
C THR A 260 4.41 2.58 22.25
N GLU A 261 3.85 3.70 21.79
CA GLU A 261 4.59 4.63 20.92
C GLU A 261 5.91 5.08 21.56
N ASN A 262 5.89 5.38 22.86
CA ASN A 262 7.07 5.85 23.58
C ASN A 262 8.17 4.78 23.61
N ALA A 263 7.83 3.53 23.89
CA ALA A 263 8.79 2.44 23.91
C ALA A 263 9.43 2.17 22.54
N GLN A 264 8.69 2.45 21.46
CA GLN A 264 9.15 2.26 20.09
C GLN A 264 9.74 3.53 19.46
N GLY A 265 9.68 4.68 20.15
CA GLY A 265 9.99 6.00 19.61
C GLY A 265 11.40 6.11 19.05
N GLU A 266 12.40 5.62 19.79
CA GLU A 266 13.79 5.61 19.32
C GLU A 266 13.96 4.73 18.07
N SER A 267 13.35 3.54 18.05
CA SER A 267 13.43 2.67 16.87
C SER A 267 12.76 3.31 15.66
N LEU A 268 11.61 3.97 15.82
CA LEU A 268 10.93 4.70 14.75
C LEU A 268 11.74 5.89 14.24
N TYR A 269 12.43 6.60 15.13
CA TYR A 269 13.40 7.63 14.74
C TYR A 269 14.55 7.03 13.91
N GLN A 270 15.17 5.95 14.36
CA GLN A 270 16.27 5.30 13.63
C GLN A 270 15.81 4.73 12.29
N LEU A 271 14.60 4.19 12.21
CA LEU A 271 13.97 3.78 10.95
C LEU A 271 13.86 4.98 9.98
N ASN A 272 13.45 6.16 10.46
CA ASN A 272 13.45 7.38 9.65
C ASN A 272 14.87 7.83 9.25
N GLN A 273 15.87 7.69 10.12
CA GLN A 273 17.27 7.98 9.75
C GLN A 273 17.78 7.05 8.65
N LEU A 274 17.38 5.78 8.66
CA LEU A 274 17.68 4.86 7.57
C LEU A 274 16.96 5.25 6.27
N VAL A 275 15.69 5.68 6.33
CA VAL A 275 14.99 6.23 5.16
C VAL A 275 15.74 7.44 4.62
N LEU A 276 16.14 8.39 5.47
CA LEU A 276 16.92 9.56 5.08
C LEU A 276 18.24 9.18 4.41
N ALA A 277 18.92 8.15 4.90
CA ALA A 277 20.17 7.66 4.32
C ALA A 277 20.01 7.00 2.94
N THR A 278 18.78 6.64 2.53
CA THR A 278 18.50 6.17 1.16
C THR A 278 18.29 7.32 0.17
N GLN A 279 18.12 8.56 0.64
CA GLN A 279 17.81 9.69 -0.22
C GLN A 279 19.06 10.22 -0.93
N ALA A 280 18.94 10.51 -2.22
CA ALA A 280 20.03 11.08 -3.01
C ALA A 280 20.44 12.51 -2.57
N SER A 281 19.55 13.23 -1.87
CA SER A 281 19.80 14.58 -1.39
C SER A 281 19.08 14.85 -0.07
N LEU A 282 19.72 15.60 0.83
CA LEU A 282 19.11 16.13 2.05
C LEU A 282 18.05 17.21 1.76
N THR A 283 17.94 17.67 0.53
CA THR A 283 16.90 18.60 0.05
C THR A 283 15.81 17.90 -0.78
N SER A 284 15.71 16.57 -0.71
CA SER A 284 14.53 15.89 -1.25
C SER A 284 13.28 16.20 -0.40
N PRO A 285 12.06 16.09 -0.95
CA PRO A 285 10.82 16.23 -0.17
C PRO A 285 10.77 15.29 1.04
N THR A 286 11.16 14.03 0.89
CA THR A 286 11.25 13.06 2.00
C THR A 286 12.25 13.51 3.06
N SER A 287 13.42 14.01 2.64
CA SER A 287 14.46 14.47 3.56
C SER A 287 14.01 15.65 4.40
N ARG A 288 13.38 16.66 3.78
CA ARG A 288 12.80 17.81 4.49
C ARG A 288 11.68 17.39 5.44
N LEU A 289 10.80 16.49 5.00
CA LEU A 289 9.74 15.95 5.84
C LEU A 289 10.30 15.29 7.11
N ILE A 290 11.29 14.41 6.97
CA ILE A 290 11.94 13.73 8.11
C ILE A 290 12.65 14.75 9.01
N GLN A 291 13.36 15.72 8.45
CA GLN A 291 14.01 16.78 9.24
C GLN A 291 12.97 17.63 10.00
N GLY A 292 11.82 17.89 9.38
CA GLY A 292 10.69 18.59 10.00
C GLY A 292 10.04 17.81 11.14
N PHE A 293 9.98 16.48 11.05
CA PHE A 293 9.52 15.62 12.15
C PHE A 293 10.43 15.66 13.37
N TYR A 294 11.71 15.95 13.20
CA TYR A 294 12.73 15.86 14.25
C TYR A 294 13.50 17.18 14.41
N PRO A 295 12.80 18.28 14.79
CA PRO A 295 13.44 19.58 14.90
C PRO A 295 14.49 19.58 16.02
N ASN A 296 15.56 20.33 15.82
CA ASN A 296 16.64 20.55 16.80
C ASN A 296 17.29 19.25 17.35
N GLY A 297 17.29 18.17 16.56
CA GLY A 297 17.84 16.88 16.98
C GLY A 297 16.96 16.11 17.98
N SER A 298 15.67 16.46 18.10
CA SER A 298 14.69 15.66 18.83
C SER A 298 14.59 14.25 18.23
N HIS A 299 14.50 13.23 19.07
CA HIS A 299 14.19 11.86 18.63
C HIS A 299 12.69 11.54 18.76
N THR A 300 11.89 12.49 19.28
CA THR A 300 10.43 12.38 19.30
C THR A 300 9.86 13.06 18.06
N LEU A 301 9.00 12.35 17.34
CA LEU A 301 8.34 12.86 16.14
C LEU A 301 7.36 13.99 16.51
N ASP A 302 7.56 15.17 15.92
CA ASP A 302 6.62 16.28 15.99
C ASP A 302 5.42 16.03 15.08
N LYS A 303 4.34 15.47 15.66
CA LYS A 303 3.08 15.22 14.95
C LYS A 303 2.40 16.50 14.49
N THR A 304 2.77 17.64 15.07
CA THR A 304 2.21 18.96 14.75
C THR A 304 3.01 19.70 13.69
N TYR A 305 4.12 19.12 13.22
CA TYR A 305 4.98 19.71 12.20
C TYR A 305 4.17 20.26 11.03
N LEU A 306 4.32 21.56 10.80
CA LEU A 306 3.69 22.31 9.73
C LEU A 306 4.79 22.82 8.78
N PRO A 307 4.81 22.42 7.51
CA PRO A 307 5.84 22.87 6.57
C PRO A 307 5.81 24.37 6.30
N PRO A 308 6.94 25.00 5.92
CA PRO A 308 7.03 26.45 5.71
C PRO A 308 5.97 27.03 4.76
N ALA A 309 5.70 26.40 3.61
CA ALA A 309 4.64 26.86 2.70
C ALA A 309 3.27 26.92 3.39
N TRP A 310 2.95 25.93 4.23
CA TRP A 310 1.69 25.86 4.96
C TRP A 310 1.65 26.81 6.16
N GLN A 311 2.78 27.10 6.80
CA GLN A 311 2.91 28.16 7.81
C GLN A 311 2.58 29.53 7.18
N ASN A 312 3.17 29.82 6.02
CA ASN A 312 2.92 31.06 5.28
C ASN A 312 1.47 31.17 4.80
N ALA A 313 0.87 30.06 4.34
CA ALA A 313 -0.54 30.02 3.99
C ALA A 313 -1.43 30.30 5.21
N ALA A 314 -1.11 29.69 6.37
CA ALA A 314 -1.87 29.85 7.59
C ALA A 314 -1.88 31.31 8.12
N ALA A 315 -0.85 32.10 7.81
CA ALA A 315 -0.82 33.52 8.15
C ALA A 315 -1.93 34.33 7.44
N ASN A 316 -2.36 33.89 6.25
CA ASN A 316 -3.39 34.55 5.45
C ASN A 316 -4.75 33.82 5.49
N GLN A 317 -4.72 32.51 5.66
CA GLN A 317 -5.89 31.64 5.74
C GLN A 317 -5.69 30.67 6.91
N PRO A 318 -6.11 31.02 8.14
CA PRO A 318 -5.83 30.25 9.35
C PRO A 318 -6.19 28.76 9.28
N GLN A 319 -7.21 28.43 8.49
CA GLN A 319 -7.64 27.05 8.24
C GLN A 319 -6.61 26.20 7.47
N ALA A 320 -5.62 26.80 6.78
CA ALA A 320 -4.60 26.06 6.03
C ALA A 320 -3.75 25.14 6.93
N ALA A 321 -3.41 25.60 8.14
CA ALA A 321 -2.70 24.76 9.11
C ALA A 321 -3.54 23.57 9.56
N LYS A 322 -4.85 23.76 9.73
CA LYS A 322 -5.79 22.70 10.10
C LYS A 322 -5.97 21.71 8.96
N PHE A 323 -6.21 22.20 7.74
CA PHE A 323 -6.30 21.38 6.54
C PHE A 323 -5.04 20.53 6.34
N TYR A 324 -3.84 21.12 6.49
CA TYR A 324 -2.61 20.34 6.42
C TYR A 324 -2.59 19.20 7.45
N ARG A 325 -2.83 19.51 8.74
CA ARG A 325 -2.72 18.52 9.81
C ARG A 325 -3.78 17.43 9.74
N GLU A 326 -4.99 17.75 9.30
CA GLU A 326 -6.11 16.80 9.36
C GLU A 326 -6.30 16.02 8.05
N VAL A 327 -5.91 16.61 6.92
CA VAL A 327 -6.07 16.04 5.58
C VAL A 327 -4.73 15.60 5.00
N VAL A 328 -3.79 16.53 4.80
CA VAL A 328 -2.53 16.24 4.10
C VAL A 328 -1.64 15.31 4.92
N ALA A 329 -1.39 15.64 6.18
CA ALA A 329 -0.55 14.88 7.10
C ALA A 329 -1.07 13.46 7.34
N THR A 330 -2.39 13.27 7.33
CA THR A 330 -3.01 11.98 7.61
C THR A 330 -3.10 11.08 6.37
N SER A 331 -3.28 11.66 5.18
CA SER A 331 -3.71 10.90 4.00
C SER A 331 -2.74 10.96 2.82
N CYS A 332 -1.93 12.03 2.74
CA CYS A 332 -1.12 12.32 1.55
C CYS A 332 0.38 12.34 1.84
N ARG A 333 0.75 12.85 3.02
CA ARG A 333 2.08 13.42 3.30
C ARG A 333 3.24 12.49 3.02
N THR A 334 3.23 11.31 3.62
CA THR A 334 4.34 10.34 3.55
C THR A 334 4.49 9.76 2.16
N CYS A 335 3.39 9.36 1.54
CA CYS A 335 3.36 8.80 0.18
C CYS A 335 3.82 9.83 -0.86
N HIS A 336 3.26 11.03 -0.86
CA HIS A 336 3.59 12.02 -1.89
C HIS A 336 5.01 12.59 -1.74
N ALA A 337 5.53 12.72 -0.52
CA ALA A 337 6.92 13.13 -0.32
C ALA A 337 7.91 12.12 -0.96
N SER A 338 7.59 10.81 -0.95
CA SER A 338 8.45 9.77 -1.52
C SER A 338 8.47 9.72 -3.05
N LEU A 339 7.66 10.52 -3.73
CA LEU A 339 7.72 10.65 -5.19
C LEU A 339 8.90 11.52 -5.64
N VAL A 340 9.55 12.23 -4.71
CA VAL A 340 10.74 13.08 -4.94
C VAL A 340 10.51 14.19 -5.98
N SER A 341 9.27 14.38 -6.44
CA SER A 341 8.88 15.46 -7.33
C SER A 341 8.72 16.76 -6.54
N PRO A 342 9.24 17.90 -7.03
CA PRO A 342 8.97 19.21 -6.43
C PRO A 342 7.48 19.53 -6.30
N ARG A 343 6.61 18.94 -7.13
CA ARG A 343 5.14 19.09 -7.05
C ARG A 343 4.52 18.53 -5.77
N TYR A 344 5.25 17.68 -5.07
CA TYR A 344 4.81 17.01 -3.84
C TYR A 344 5.71 17.37 -2.65
N ASP A 345 6.45 18.47 -2.77
CA ASP A 345 7.25 19.04 -1.70
C ASP A 345 6.38 19.91 -0.81
N TRP A 346 5.93 19.37 0.32
CA TRP A 346 5.04 20.09 1.24
C TRP A 346 5.67 21.36 1.80
N ASP A 347 7.00 21.47 1.83
CA ASP A 347 7.73 22.64 2.29
C ASP A 347 7.63 23.83 1.34
N SER A 348 7.36 23.58 0.06
CA SER A 348 7.30 24.61 -0.99
C SER A 348 5.99 24.64 -1.77
N THR A 349 5.12 23.64 -1.60
CA THR A 349 3.88 23.47 -2.38
C THR A 349 2.63 23.42 -1.49
N LEU A 350 1.62 24.20 -1.89
CA LEU A 350 0.26 24.10 -1.41
C LEU A 350 -0.59 23.32 -2.40
N LEU A 351 -1.62 22.61 -1.91
CA LEU A 351 -2.65 22.07 -2.79
C LEU A 351 -3.48 23.23 -3.36
N SER A 352 -3.70 23.22 -4.67
CA SER A 352 -4.55 24.21 -5.35
C SER A 352 -5.97 23.67 -5.55
N LYS A 353 -6.96 24.58 -5.50
CA LYS A 353 -8.35 24.27 -5.84
C LYS A 353 -8.45 23.67 -7.24
N GLY A 354 -9.26 22.63 -7.40
CA GLY A 354 -9.43 21.96 -8.70
C GLY A 354 -8.42 20.86 -9.00
N MET A 355 -7.62 20.43 -8.02
CA MET A 355 -6.97 19.13 -8.10
C MET A 355 -8.04 18.03 -8.04
N ALA A 356 -8.61 17.68 -9.20
CA ALA A 356 -9.56 16.57 -9.36
C ALA A 356 -9.00 15.19 -8.93
N GLN A 357 -7.73 15.15 -8.52
CA GLN A 357 -6.90 13.98 -8.27
C GLN A 357 -6.50 13.96 -6.77
N PHE A 358 -7.49 14.07 -5.89
CA PHE A 358 -7.29 13.95 -4.46
C PHE A 358 -6.96 12.51 -4.07
N CYS A 359 -5.79 12.27 -3.45
CA CYS A 359 -5.26 10.94 -3.12
C CYS A 359 -5.25 9.97 -4.32
N GLY A 360 -4.91 10.43 -5.52
CA GLY A 360 -4.86 9.63 -6.75
C GLY A 360 -4.06 10.35 -7.84
N GLY A 361 -3.63 9.64 -8.89
CA GLY A 361 -2.95 10.27 -10.03
C GLY A 361 -3.83 10.31 -11.27
N THR A 362 -3.46 11.14 -12.25
CA THR A 362 -4.10 11.34 -13.57
C THR A 362 -4.37 10.04 -14.37
N ALA A 363 -4.96 10.12 -15.56
CA ALA A 363 -5.12 8.93 -16.42
C ALA A 363 -3.79 8.36 -16.96
N ASP A 364 -2.72 9.17 -16.99
CA ASP A 364 -1.46 8.81 -17.64
C ASP A 364 -0.48 8.14 -16.67
N LEU A 365 -0.38 6.81 -16.76
CA LEU A 365 0.52 5.96 -15.99
C LEU A 365 1.97 6.48 -15.91
N ALA A 366 2.50 7.14 -16.93
CA ALA A 366 3.88 7.64 -16.96
C ALA A 366 4.05 8.98 -16.24
N SER A 367 3.00 9.80 -16.12
CA SER A 367 3.01 11.07 -15.37
C SER A 367 2.49 10.95 -13.93
N ASN A 368 2.18 9.74 -13.49
CA ASN A 368 1.31 9.51 -12.36
C ASN A 368 1.99 9.25 -11.03
N ALA A 369 1.71 10.16 -10.09
CA ALA A 369 1.72 9.94 -8.64
C ALA A 369 0.59 9.01 -8.15
N SER A 370 0.17 8.03 -8.97
CA SER A 370 -0.88 7.09 -8.57
C SER A 370 -0.29 6.11 -7.59
N MET A 371 -0.84 6.05 -6.37
CA MET A 371 -0.34 5.13 -5.35
C MET A 371 -1.18 3.84 -5.32
N PRO A 372 -0.57 2.67 -5.05
CA PRO A 372 -1.29 1.40 -4.96
C PRO A 372 -2.41 1.46 -3.92
N ASN A 373 -2.12 2.06 -2.77
CA ASN A 373 -3.06 2.11 -1.64
C ASN A 373 -3.79 3.46 -1.51
N ALA A 374 -3.66 4.36 -2.50
CA ALA A 374 -4.22 5.71 -2.43
C ALA A 374 -5.74 5.72 -2.23
N LEU A 375 -6.41 4.68 -2.75
CA LEU A 375 -7.85 4.50 -2.63
C LEU A 375 -8.30 4.30 -1.18
N ILE A 376 -7.59 3.48 -0.40
CA ILE A 376 -7.98 3.21 0.99
C ILE A 376 -7.73 4.46 1.86
N SER A 377 -6.61 5.16 1.65
CA SER A 377 -6.37 6.45 2.31
C SER A 377 -7.48 7.46 2.01
N ARG A 378 -7.93 7.51 0.74
CA ARG A 378 -9.05 8.36 0.33
C ARG A 378 -10.35 7.98 1.02
N ASP A 379 -10.72 6.70 1.01
CA ASP A 379 -11.97 6.24 1.61
C ASP A 379 -12.01 6.54 3.10
N ARG A 380 -10.90 6.31 3.82
CA ARG A 380 -10.77 6.62 5.25
C ARG A 380 -10.93 8.11 5.54
N LEU A 381 -10.32 8.97 4.73
CA LEU A 381 -10.52 10.40 4.89
C LEU A 381 -11.98 10.79 4.64
N MET A 382 -12.58 10.27 3.57
CA MET A 382 -13.97 10.61 3.23
C MET A 382 -14.96 10.13 4.29
N GLN A 383 -14.75 8.93 4.86
CA GLN A 383 -15.53 8.43 5.99
C GLN A 383 -15.39 9.36 7.21
N ARG A 384 -14.17 9.82 7.52
CA ARG A 384 -13.94 10.82 8.59
C ARG A 384 -14.67 12.13 8.30
N ALA A 385 -14.59 12.63 7.07
CA ALA A 385 -15.26 13.87 6.67
C ALA A 385 -16.79 13.76 6.72
N GLN A 386 -17.37 12.59 6.40
CA GLN A 386 -18.80 12.37 6.55
C GLN A 386 -19.26 12.38 8.02
N ALA A 387 -18.38 11.97 8.94
CA ALA A 387 -18.64 11.97 10.37
C ALA A 387 -18.32 13.32 11.06
N ASP A 388 -17.59 14.21 10.37
CA ASP A 388 -17.10 15.49 10.91
C ASP A 388 -17.40 16.64 9.94
N THR A 389 -18.44 17.41 10.26
CA THR A 389 -18.89 18.55 9.44
C THR A 389 -17.83 19.64 9.30
N GLU A 390 -16.94 19.79 10.28
CA GLU A 390 -15.87 20.79 10.21
C GLU A 390 -14.78 20.34 9.23
N LEU A 391 -14.40 19.06 9.30
CA LEU A 391 -13.48 18.45 8.32
C LEU A 391 -14.08 18.49 6.91
N GLN A 392 -15.38 18.25 6.77
CA GLN A 392 -16.07 18.39 5.48
C GLN A 392 -16.00 19.83 4.95
N GLY A 393 -16.22 20.83 5.81
CA GLY A 393 -16.06 22.24 5.47
C GLY A 393 -14.64 22.56 4.98
N LEU A 394 -13.62 22.06 5.69
CA LEU A 394 -12.22 22.22 5.30
C LEU A 394 -11.92 21.62 3.92
N LEU A 395 -12.46 20.44 3.62
CA LEU A 395 -12.28 19.84 2.29
C LEU A 395 -12.87 20.73 1.20
N ASN A 396 -14.10 21.22 1.38
CA ASN A 396 -14.77 22.10 0.40
C ASN A 396 -14.04 23.44 0.21
N ASP A 397 -13.39 23.96 1.25
CA ASP A 397 -12.71 25.24 1.20
C ASP A 397 -11.37 25.18 0.47
N PHE A 398 -10.73 24.00 0.38
CA PHE A 398 -9.38 23.81 -0.16
C PHE A 398 -9.31 22.95 -1.43
N LEU A 399 -10.27 22.04 -1.66
CA LEU A 399 -10.33 21.15 -2.82
C LEU A 399 -11.44 21.59 -3.77
#